data_AF-A0A921HBL9-F1
#
_entry.id   AF-A0A921HBL9-F1
#
_cell.length_a   1.000
_cell.length_b   1.000
_cell.length_c   1.000
_cell.angle_alpha   90.00
_cell.angle_beta   90.00
_cell.angle_gamma   90.00
#
_symmetry.space_group_name_H-M   'P 1'
#
loop_
_entity.id
_entity.type
_entity.pdbx_description
1 polymer ?
#
loop_
_entity_poly.entity_id
_entity_poly.type
_entity_poly.pdbx_seq_one_letter_code
_entity_poly.pdbx_strand_id
1 'polypeptide(L)'
;MEFQFYRIDRNTLNVSCSMEHEAVARWANSEIRGDLNKIAELMAVIKVCHSAPYGIDKIIPGKEFSVHINHDEVMVKANILFSEENSDEILEDDLQFYDEENMAICGLEDFEHFLSAYQQFIKE
;
A
#
# COMPACT_ATOMS: atom_id res chain seq x y z
N MET A 1 8.31 8.19 5.47
CA MET A 1 8.05 6.78 5.88
C MET A 1 9.36 6.04 6.12
N GLU A 2 9.50 5.34 7.26
CA GLU A 2 10.66 4.47 7.54
C GLU A 2 10.34 3.00 7.25
N PHE A 3 11.29 2.27 6.65
CA PHE A 3 11.10 0.87 6.26
C PHE A 3 12.42 0.09 6.25
N GLN A 4 12.31 -1.24 6.40
CA GLN A 4 13.42 -2.17 6.32
C GLN A 4 13.00 -3.43 5.56
N PHE A 5 13.80 -3.79 4.55
CA PHE A 5 13.64 -5.06 3.84
C PHE A 5 14.56 -6.13 4.40
N TYR A 6 14.08 -7.37 4.45
CA TYR A 6 14.84 -8.52 4.89
C TYR A 6 14.36 -9.80 4.19
N ARG A 7 15.25 -10.80 4.12
CA ARG A 7 14.91 -12.13 3.61
C ARG A 7 14.79 -13.08 4.80
N ILE A 8 13.64 -13.71 4.95
CA ILE A 8 13.45 -14.77 5.96
C ILE A 8 14.19 -16.02 5.50
N ASP A 9 14.06 -16.34 4.20
CA ASP A 9 14.70 -17.48 3.54
C ASP A 9 15.08 -17.11 2.10
N ARG A 10 15.69 -18.04 1.36
CA ARG A 10 16.15 -17.83 -0.04
C ARG A 10 15.04 -17.39 -1.01
N ASN A 11 13.78 -17.67 -0.69
CA ASN A 11 12.62 -17.38 -1.54
C ASN A 11 11.62 -16.41 -0.91
N THR A 12 11.84 -16.00 0.34
CA THR A 12 10.83 -15.27 1.12
C THR A 12 11.37 -13.90 1.50
N LEU A 13 10.88 -12.89 0.80
CA LEU A 13 11.23 -11.48 1.00
C LEU A 13 10.12 -10.83 1.83
N ASN A 14 10.52 -10.13 2.90
CA ASN A 14 9.60 -9.36 3.73
C ASN A 14 10.06 -7.92 3.91
N VAL A 15 9.10 -7.07 4.22
CA VAL A 15 9.29 -5.69 4.64
C VAL A 15 8.69 -5.48 6.03
N SER A 16 9.33 -4.62 6.82
CA SER A 16 8.75 -3.97 7.99
C SER A 16 8.75 -2.46 7.78
N CYS A 17 7.71 -1.77 8.24
CA CYS A 17 7.63 -0.31 8.24
C CYS A 17 7.51 0.23 9.66
N SER A 18 7.61 1.54 9.84
CA SER A 18 7.22 2.24 11.09
C SER A 18 5.77 1.90 11.48
N MET A 19 5.44 2.02 12.77
CA MET A 19 4.13 1.68 13.34
C MET A 19 2.96 2.26 12.54
N GLU A 20 2.99 3.56 12.24
CA GLU A 20 1.96 4.28 11.47
C GLU A 20 1.81 3.82 9.99
N HIS A 21 2.74 2.98 9.51
CA HIS A 21 2.81 2.47 8.13
C HIS A 21 2.76 0.94 8.06
N GLU A 22 2.32 0.26 9.13
CA GLU A 22 2.31 -1.20 9.19
C GLU A 22 1.42 -1.83 8.10
N ALA A 23 0.28 -1.22 7.78
CA ALA A 23 -0.56 -1.65 6.66
C ALA A 23 0.17 -1.65 5.30
N VAL A 24 1.11 -0.71 5.07
CA VAL A 24 1.95 -0.71 3.86
C VAL A 24 2.85 -1.94 3.82
N ALA A 25 3.50 -2.27 4.95
CA ALA A 25 4.34 -3.47 5.05
C ALA A 25 3.53 -4.74 4.80
N ARG A 26 2.34 -4.85 5.42
CA ARG A 26 1.45 -6.01 5.25
C ARG A 26 0.98 -6.15 3.81
N TRP A 27 0.54 -5.07 3.17
CA TRP A 27 0.19 -5.07 1.74
C TRP A 27 1.37 -5.50 0.86
N ALA A 28 2.57 -4.99 1.10
CA ALA A 28 3.76 -5.34 0.34
C ALA A 28 4.14 -6.83 0.51
N ASN A 29 3.97 -7.38 1.72
CA ASN A 29 4.22 -8.79 2.03
C ASN A 29 3.12 -9.72 1.51
N SER A 30 1.88 -9.26 1.40
CA SER A 30 0.74 -10.07 0.97
C SER A 30 0.49 -10.00 -0.54
N GLU A 31 0.58 -8.81 -1.16
CA GLU A 31 0.22 -8.56 -2.55
C GLU A 31 1.43 -8.56 -3.49
N ILE A 32 2.54 -7.90 -3.10
CA ILE A 32 3.70 -7.73 -3.98
C ILE A 32 4.59 -8.97 -3.96
N ARG A 33 4.99 -9.46 -2.77
CA ARG A 33 5.79 -10.70 -2.61
C ARG A 33 7.02 -10.78 -3.52
N GLY A 34 7.67 -9.66 -3.79
CA GLY A 34 8.83 -9.59 -4.70
C GLY A 34 8.51 -9.60 -6.20
N ASP A 35 7.25 -9.43 -6.61
CA ASP A 35 6.87 -9.35 -8.03
C ASP A 35 7.24 -7.99 -8.62
N LEU A 36 8.31 -7.98 -9.41
CA LEU A 36 8.82 -6.78 -10.09
C LEU A 36 7.83 -6.18 -11.09
N ASN A 37 6.91 -6.96 -11.66
CA ASN A 37 5.92 -6.45 -12.60
C ASN A 37 4.91 -5.58 -11.87
N LYS A 38 4.39 -6.04 -10.73
CA LYS A 38 3.46 -5.26 -9.91
C LYS A 38 4.07 -3.94 -9.46
N ILE A 39 5.32 -3.97 -9.01
CA ILE A 39 6.05 -2.75 -8.62
C ILE A 39 6.17 -1.79 -9.82
N ALA A 40 6.47 -2.30 -11.00
CA ALA A 40 6.57 -1.48 -12.22
C ALA A 40 5.22 -0.87 -12.62
N GLU A 41 4.12 -1.60 -12.48
CA GLU A 41 2.76 -1.10 -12.72
C GLU A 41 2.40 0.05 -11.75
N LEU A 42 2.70 -0.12 -10.46
CA LEU A 42 2.49 0.92 -9.45
C LEU A 42 3.33 2.17 -9.73
N MET A 43 4.62 2.01 -10.06
CA MET A 43 5.46 3.14 -10.47
C MET A 43 4.93 3.86 -11.71
N ALA A 44 4.38 3.13 -12.68
CA ALA A 44 3.76 3.75 -13.86
C ALA A 44 2.53 4.57 -13.47
N VAL A 45 1.72 4.08 -12.52
CA VAL A 45 0.57 4.83 -11.98
C VAL A 45 1.03 6.12 -11.29
N ILE A 46 2.04 6.05 -10.43
CA ILE A 46 2.60 7.22 -9.72
C ILE A 46 3.11 8.27 -10.72
N LYS A 47 3.84 7.86 -11.76
CA LYS A 47 4.31 8.77 -12.82
C LYS A 47 3.17 9.48 -13.56
N VAL A 48 2.05 8.79 -13.77
CA VAL A 48 0.86 9.40 -14.37
C VAL A 48 0.25 10.43 -13.41
N CYS A 49 0.20 10.15 -12.10
CA CYS A 49 -0.26 11.12 -11.10
C CYS A 49 0.63 12.37 -11.03
N HIS A 50 1.95 12.23 -11.18
CA HIS A 50 2.86 13.38 -11.25
C HIS A 50 2.69 14.23 -12.52
N SER A 51 2.41 13.57 -13.66
CA SER A 51 2.34 14.25 -14.96
C SER A 51 0.95 14.83 -15.26
N ALA A 52 -0.06 14.46 -14.48
CA ALA A 52 -1.42 14.88 -14.72
C ALA A 52 -1.67 16.30 -14.20
N PRO A 53 -2.14 17.23 -15.05
CA PRO A 53 -2.46 18.60 -14.64
C PRO A 53 -3.73 18.73 -13.79
N TYR A 54 -4.50 17.65 -13.66
CA TYR A 54 -5.70 17.55 -12.82
C TYR A 54 -5.47 16.42 -11.81
N GLY A 55 -5.86 16.61 -10.55
CA GLY A 55 -5.72 15.59 -9.51
C GLY A 55 -6.36 14.28 -9.93
N ILE A 56 -5.55 13.25 -10.12
CA ILE A 56 -6.01 11.89 -10.43
C ILE A 56 -6.08 11.12 -9.12
N ASP A 57 -7.24 10.50 -8.89
CA ASP A 57 -7.43 9.49 -7.86
C ASP A 57 -7.49 8.13 -8.55
N LYS A 58 -6.60 7.23 -8.15
CA LYS A 58 -6.52 5.87 -8.70
C LYS A 58 -6.59 4.85 -7.59
N ILE A 59 -7.50 3.90 -7.77
CA ILE A 59 -7.70 2.79 -6.85
C ILE A 59 -7.17 1.52 -7.53
N ILE A 60 -6.23 0.87 -6.87
CA ILE A 60 -5.63 -0.40 -7.29
C ILE A 60 -6.13 -1.46 -6.29
N PRO A 61 -7.16 -2.24 -6.65
CA PRO A 61 -7.66 -3.29 -5.78
C PRO A 61 -6.68 -4.47 -5.75
N GLY A 62 -6.31 -4.91 -4.55
CA GLY A 62 -5.63 -6.19 -4.31
C GLY A 62 -6.57 -7.24 -3.75
N LYS A 63 -6.02 -8.36 -3.27
CA LYS A 63 -6.81 -9.44 -2.65
C LYS A 63 -7.18 -9.08 -1.21
N GLU A 64 -6.19 -8.77 -0.39
CA GLU A 64 -6.33 -8.47 1.03
C GLU A 64 -6.28 -6.97 1.31
N PHE A 65 -5.59 -6.20 0.46
CA PHE A 65 -5.41 -4.76 0.61
C PHE A 65 -5.61 -4.04 -0.71
N SER A 66 -6.19 -2.85 -0.67
CA SER A 66 -6.31 -1.93 -1.80
C SER A 66 -5.43 -0.71 -1.59
N VAL A 67 -4.83 -0.22 -2.69
CA VAL A 67 -4.00 0.99 -2.69
C VAL A 67 -4.73 2.10 -3.42
N HIS A 68 -4.90 3.23 -2.75
CA HIS A 68 -5.45 4.45 -3.29
C HIS A 68 -4.31 5.44 -3.48
N ILE A 69 -4.15 5.95 -4.69
CA ILE A 69 -3.04 6.82 -5.07
C ILE A 69 -3.63 8.12 -5.59
N ASN A 70 -3.32 9.20 -4.88
CA ASN A 70 -3.68 10.57 -5.24
C ASN A 70 -2.44 11.38 -5.59
N HIS A 71 -2.64 12.66 -5.92
CA HIS A 71 -1.53 13.54 -6.29
C HIS A 71 -0.58 13.85 -5.12
N ASP A 72 -1.09 13.82 -3.89
CA ASP A 72 -0.35 14.22 -2.69
C ASP A 72 -0.02 13.00 -1.79
N GLU A 73 -0.97 12.07 -1.68
CA GLU A 73 -0.94 11.00 -0.69
C GLU A 73 -1.23 9.63 -1.32
N VAL A 74 -0.74 8.58 -0.67
CA VAL A 74 -1.07 7.18 -0.93
C VAL A 74 -1.65 6.57 0.33
N MET A 75 -2.82 5.97 0.18
CA MET A 75 -3.54 5.29 1.24
C MET A 75 -3.62 3.79 0.94
N VAL A 76 -3.10 2.98 1.85
CA VAL A 76 -3.22 1.53 1.81
C VAL A 76 -4.25 1.11 2.84
N LYS A 77 -5.25 0.32 2.43
CA LYS A 77 -6.33 -0.14 3.33
C LYS A 77 -6.66 -1.61 3.12
N ALA A 78 -6.98 -2.31 4.20
CA ALA A 78 -7.42 -3.70 4.15
C ALA A 78 -8.84 -3.83 3.56
N ASN A 79 -9.04 -4.80 2.68
CA ASN A 79 -10.31 -5.07 2.02
C ASN A 79 -11.36 -5.69 2.96
N ILE A 80 -10.94 -6.30 4.07
CA ILE A 80 -11.88 -6.84 5.07
C ILE A 80 -12.78 -5.76 5.68
N LEU A 81 -12.32 -4.50 5.68
CA LEU A 81 -13.12 -3.32 6.04
C LEU A 81 -14.31 -3.09 5.08
N PHE A 82 -14.35 -3.78 3.93
CA PHE A 82 -15.40 -3.69 2.91
C PHE A 82 -16.31 -4.93 2.82
N SER A 83 -16.13 -5.94 3.68
CA SER A 83 -16.93 -7.17 3.61
C SER A 83 -18.40 -6.89 3.96
N GLU A 84 -19.29 -7.08 2.99
CA GLU A 84 -20.75 -6.85 3.03
C GLU A 84 -21.52 -7.68 4.08
N GLU A 85 -20.86 -8.48 4.93
CA GLU A 85 -21.51 -9.15 6.07
C GLU A 85 -21.80 -8.21 7.26
N ASN A 86 -21.38 -6.93 7.20
CA ASN A 86 -21.78 -5.90 8.17
C ASN A 86 -22.81 -4.90 7.59
N SER A 87 -23.43 -5.22 6.44
CA SER A 87 -24.26 -4.25 5.70
C SER A 87 -25.73 -4.15 6.11
N ASP A 88 -26.16 -4.78 7.21
CA ASP A 88 -27.57 -4.67 7.66
C ASP A 88 -27.78 -4.01 9.02
N GLU A 89 -26.75 -3.72 9.82
CA GLU A 89 -26.91 -2.92 11.03
C GLU A 89 -25.69 -2.01 11.22
N ILE A 90 -25.95 -0.79 11.66
CA ILE A 90 -24.98 0.28 11.99
C ILE A 90 -24.71 1.28 10.84
N LEU A 91 -25.76 2.04 10.52
CA LEU A 91 -25.62 3.48 10.31
C LEU A 91 -25.23 4.14 11.65
N GLU A 92 -23.96 4.13 12.03
CA GLU A 92 -23.41 5.07 13.03
C GLU A 92 -22.01 5.52 12.61
N ASP A 93 -21.95 6.77 12.17
CA ASP A 93 -20.90 7.75 12.44
C ASP A 93 -19.78 7.23 13.38
N ASP A 94 -18.53 7.25 12.89
CA ASP A 94 -17.32 7.26 13.74
C ASP A 94 -16.85 5.95 14.42
N LEU A 95 -17.12 4.75 13.87
CA LEU A 95 -16.34 3.54 14.23
C LEU A 95 -15.08 3.42 13.34
N GLN A 96 -14.12 4.27 13.67
CA GLN A 96 -12.75 4.28 13.19
C GLN A 96 -12.04 2.93 13.46
N PHE A 97 -12.17 1.96 12.56
CA PHE A 97 -11.22 0.85 12.46
C PHE A 97 -9.90 1.31 11.78
N TYR A 98 -9.41 2.51 12.14
CA TYR A 98 -8.05 2.95 11.81
C TYR A 98 -7.07 2.25 12.75
N ASP A 99 -7.00 0.93 12.60
CA ASP A 99 -5.90 0.18 13.16
C ASP A 99 -4.72 0.33 12.19
N GLU A 100 -3.55 0.67 12.73
CA GLU A 100 -2.33 0.94 11.95
C GLU A 100 -1.90 -0.30 11.12
N GLU A 101 -2.37 -1.50 11.49
CA GLU A 101 -2.18 -2.74 10.73
C GLU A 101 -3.15 -2.90 9.55
N ASN A 102 -4.26 -2.15 9.54
CA ASN A 102 -5.34 -2.25 8.54
C ASN A 102 -5.41 -1.03 7.62
N MET A 103 -4.88 0.11 8.04
CA MET A 103 -4.84 1.31 7.22
C MET A 103 -3.60 2.15 7.49
N ALA A 104 -2.97 2.65 6.43
CA ALA A 104 -1.84 3.56 6.50
C ALA A 104 -1.93 4.61 5.39
N ILE A 105 -1.47 5.82 5.69
CA ILE A 105 -1.38 6.92 4.74
C ILE A 105 0.06 7.42 4.74
N CYS A 106 0.62 7.62 3.56
CA CYS A 106 1.95 8.18 3.37
C CYS A 106 1.95 9.18 2.20
N GLY A 107 2.96 10.04 2.13
CA GLY A 107 3.15 10.91 0.97
C GLY A 107 3.41 10.09 -0.30
N LEU A 108 3.00 10.62 -1.45
CA LEU A 108 3.26 9.98 -2.75
C LEU A 108 4.76 9.75 -2.99
N GLU A 109 5.60 10.73 -2.62
CA GLU A 109 7.06 10.66 -2.77
C GLU A 109 7.68 9.57 -1.86
N ASP A 110 7.18 9.44 -0.63
CA ASP A 110 7.60 8.38 0.30
C ASP A 110 7.28 7.00 -0.26
N PHE A 111 6.08 6.84 -0.84
CA PHE A 111 5.65 5.59 -1.46
C PHE A 111 6.44 5.26 -2.73
N GLU A 112 6.77 6.26 -3.55
CA GLU A 112 7.66 6.08 -4.71
C GLU A 112 9.05 5.62 -4.27
N HIS A 113 9.63 6.28 -3.26
CA HIS A 113 10.93 5.93 -2.70
C HIS A 113 10.93 4.50 -2.16
N PHE A 114 9.86 4.11 -1.46
CA PHE A 114 9.65 2.75 -0.99
C PHE A 114 9.65 1.70 -2.10
N LEU A 115 8.86 1.91 -3.15
CA LEU A 115 8.80 0.99 -4.29
C LEU A 115 10.14 0.88 -5.01
N SER A 116 10.87 1.99 -5.14
CA SER A 116 12.21 2.03 -5.74
C SER A 116 13.21 1.22 -4.92
N ALA A 117 13.25 1.44 -3.61
CA ALA A 117 14.11 0.69 -2.70
C ALA A 117 13.75 -0.81 -2.68
N TYR A 118 12.47 -1.16 -2.72
CA TYR A 118 12.03 -2.55 -2.82
C TYR A 118 12.51 -3.18 -4.14
N GLN A 119 12.34 -2.48 -5.27
CA GLN A 119 12.80 -2.97 -6.56
C GLN A 119 14.32 -3.24 -6.57
N GLN A 120 15.10 -2.37 -5.92
CA GLN A 120 16.54 -2.54 -5.78
C GLN A 120 16.87 -3.78 -4.93
N PHE A 121 16.21 -3.94 -3.78
CA PHE A 121 16.43 -5.06 -2.87
C PHE A 121 16.09 -6.44 -3.46
N ILE A 122 15.13 -6.50 -4.39
CA ILE A 122 14.82 -7.74 -5.13
C ILE A 122 15.94 -8.10 -6.11
N LYS A 123 16.61 -7.10 -6.68
CA LYS A 123 17.67 -7.28 -7.70
C LYS A 123 19.05 -7.54 -7.09
N GLU A 124 19.26 -7.22 -5.82
CA GLU A 124 20.46 -7.57 -5.04
C GLU A 124 20.60 -9.08 -4.79
#